data_AF-A0A7J0EUK7-F1
#
_entry.id   AF-A0A7J0EUK7-F1
#
_cell.length_a   1.000
_cell.length_b   1.000
_cell.length_c   1.000
_cell.angle_alpha   90.00
_cell.angle_beta   90.00
_cell.angle_gamma   90.00
#
_symmetry.space_group_name_H-M   'P 1'
#
loop_
_entity.id
_entity.type
_entity.pdbx_description
1 polymer ?
#
loop_
_entity_poly.entity_id
_entity_poly.type
_entity_poly.pdbx_seq_one_letter_code
_entity_poly.pdbx_strand_id
1 'polypeptide(L)'
;MKRLLLPVFFSFFLTIPQTTHQFACNKNDPNTRDYLFCNTTLSYLDRAKDLVSRLTLEEKAQQLVNKAKGISRLGVPAYEWWSEALHGVSNTGPGVHFNATVPGATSFPAVILSAASFNSSLWYEMGRVVSTEARAMYNVGLAGLTFWSPNVNVFRDPRWGRGQETPGEDPLVVSKYAVNYVRGLQEVGPEGNFSNESNDQLKVSSCCKHYTAYDVDNWKGVDRFHFDAKVYFNSIHYTATPEDAVALALKAGLNMNCGAYLGKYTQNAVKSNKVEESIVDQALIYNYIVLMRLGFFDGDPTTLPFGQLGPSDVCTDDHQALSLEAAKQGIVLLDNRGSLPLSPNTTQNIALIGPNANVTQVMISNYAGVPCRYTTPLQGLQKYVPTVTYEVGCANVGCGDERGIGAAVKAAAAADAVVVVVGLDQSIEREGLDRVNLTLPGFQERLVMEVANATNGNVIVVIMSAGPIDVSFAKNNSKIGAILWVGYPGQAGGDAIAQVIFGDYNPVTPPKSNFRGSESHVASQSSLTGHVGLAMAYGA
;
A
#
# COMPACT_ATOMS: atom_id res chain seq x y z
N MET A 1 45.58 -31.59 51.40
CA MET A 1 44.63 -32.38 50.58
C MET A 1 43.21 -32.02 50.94
N LYS A 2 42.55 -31.15 50.15
CA LYS A 2 41.09 -31.02 50.12
C LYS A 2 40.69 -30.79 48.66
N ARG A 3 40.05 -31.79 48.06
CA ARG A 3 39.52 -31.74 46.69
C ARG A 3 38.23 -30.90 46.71
N LEU A 4 38.15 -29.91 45.84
CA LEU A 4 36.95 -29.12 45.59
C LEU A 4 36.13 -29.83 44.51
N LEU A 5 34.90 -30.21 44.82
CA LEU A 5 33.93 -30.78 43.88
C LEU A 5 33.19 -29.64 43.16
N LEU A 6 33.24 -29.60 41.82
CA LEU A 6 32.35 -28.76 41.00
C LEU A 6 30.99 -29.45 40.82
N PRO A 7 29.85 -28.75 40.93
CA PRO A 7 28.56 -29.31 40.57
C PRO A 7 28.32 -29.19 39.05
N VAL A 8 27.93 -30.30 38.43
CA VAL A 8 27.45 -30.36 37.04
C VAL A 8 25.99 -29.94 37.02
N PHE A 9 25.68 -28.80 36.40
CA PHE A 9 24.30 -28.39 36.13
C PHE A 9 23.78 -29.14 34.90
N PHE A 10 22.84 -30.06 35.10
CA PHE A 10 22.03 -30.62 34.01
C PHE A 10 21.03 -29.56 33.54
N SER A 11 21.25 -29.02 32.35
CA SER A 11 20.30 -28.13 31.68
C SER A 11 19.16 -28.97 31.12
N PHE A 12 18.04 -29.03 31.84
CA PHE A 12 16.78 -29.55 31.30
C PHE A 12 16.31 -28.57 30.20
N PHE A 13 16.37 -29.00 28.94
CA PHE A 13 15.64 -28.34 27.86
C PHE A 13 14.14 -28.53 28.14
N LEU A 14 13.50 -27.51 28.70
CA LEU A 14 12.05 -27.37 28.62
C LEU A 14 11.70 -27.16 27.15
N THR A 15 11.21 -28.22 26.50
CA THR A 15 10.45 -28.09 25.26
C THR A 15 9.23 -27.25 25.59
N ILE A 16 9.25 -25.97 25.20
CA ILE A 16 8.05 -25.13 25.18
C ILE A 16 7.07 -25.85 24.25
N PRO A 17 5.88 -26.28 24.73
CA PRO A 17 4.89 -26.85 23.83
C PRO A 17 4.54 -25.79 22.80
N GLN A 18 4.72 -26.12 21.51
CA GLN A 18 4.13 -25.36 20.41
C GLN A 18 2.68 -25.12 20.79
N THR A 19 2.29 -23.85 20.95
CA THR A 19 0.89 -23.48 21.09
C THR A 19 0.18 -24.01 19.86
N THR A 20 -0.59 -25.09 20.01
CA THR A 20 -1.49 -25.57 18.95
C THR A 20 -2.36 -24.36 18.59
N HIS A 21 -2.23 -23.85 17.37
CA HIS A 21 -3.08 -22.78 16.88
C HIS A 21 -4.53 -23.25 17.06
N GLN A 22 -5.24 -22.62 18.00
CA GLN A 22 -6.65 -22.93 18.24
C GLN A 22 -7.43 -22.21 17.15
N PHE A 23 -8.01 -22.96 16.22
CA PHE A 23 -8.92 -22.43 15.20
C PHE A 23 -10.35 -22.41 15.74
N ALA A 24 -11.15 -21.42 15.33
CA ALA A 24 -12.57 -21.44 15.66
C ALA A 24 -13.24 -22.65 15.02
N CYS A 25 -14.22 -23.24 15.71
CA CYS A 25 -14.95 -24.40 15.21
C CYS A 25 -14.07 -25.61 14.88
N ASN A 26 -13.00 -25.81 15.65
CA ASN A 26 -12.20 -27.02 15.57
C ASN A 26 -13.10 -28.25 15.82
N LYS A 27 -13.25 -29.12 14.80
CA LYS A 27 -14.09 -30.33 14.87
C LYS A 27 -13.65 -31.32 15.95
N ASN A 28 -12.39 -31.22 16.38
CA ASN A 28 -11.82 -32.05 17.44
C ASN A 28 -12.07 -31.48 18.84
N ASP A 29 -12.62 -30.27 18.98
CA ASP A 29 -13.01 -29.70 20.28
C ASP A 29 -14.43 -30.17 20.65
N PRO A 30 -14.59 -31.10 21.60
CA PRO A 30 -15.90 -31.64 21.97
C PRO A 30 -16.82 -30.60 22.63
N ASN A 31 -16.27 -29.47 23.10
CA ASN A 31 -17.05 -28.46 23.81
C ASN A 31 -17.70 -27.44 22.85
N THR A 32 -17.15 -27.28 21.65
CA THR A 32 -17.54 -26.18 20.75
C THR A 32 -18.00 -26.64 19.37
N ARG A 33 -17.74 -27.90 18.99
CA ARG A 33 -18.10 -28.43 17.65
C ARG A 33 -19.59 -28.44 17.34
N ASP A 34 -20.44 -28.54 18.37
CA ASP A 34 -21.89 -28.70 18.22
C ASP A 34 -22.64 -27.36 18.19
N TYR A 35 -21.94 -26.22 18.25
CA TYR A 35 -22.58 -24.92 18.08
C TYR A 35 -23.07 -24.71 16.65
N LEU A 36 -24.24 -24.09 16.48
CA LEU A 36 -24.82 -23.88 15.14
C LEU A 36 -23.93 -22.96 14.29
N PHE A 37 -23.23 -22.00 14.89
CA PHE A 37 -22.27 -21.16 14.17
C PHE A 37 -21.08 -21.95 13.56
N CYS A 38 -20.84 -23.19 13.99
CA CYS A 38 -19.85 -24.11 13.43
C CYS A 38 -20.40 -25.05 12.35
N ASN A 39 -21.72 -25.06 12.13
CA ASN A 39 -22.33 -25.89 11.09
C ASN A 39 -22.26 -25.19 9.72
N THR A 40 -21.33 -25.64 8.87
CA THR A 40 -21.08 -25.07 7.54
C THR A 40 -22.19 -25.34 6.52
N THR A 41 -23.23 -26.13 6.86
CA THR A 41 -24.41 -26.31 5.99
C THR A 41 -25.45 -25.21 6.17
N LEU A 42 -25.34 -24.41 7.23
CA LEU A 42 -26.20 -23.25 7.47
C LEU A 42 -25.69 -22.01 6.73
N SER A 43 -26.59 -21.06 6.48
CA SER A 43 -26.21 -19.78 5.89
C SER A 43 -25.26 -19.01 6.83
N TYR A 44 -24.38 -18.17 6.25
CA TYR A 44 -23.52 -17.28 7.05
C TYR A 44 -24.34 -16.38 8.00
N LEU A 45 -25.53 -15.96 7.58
CA LEU A 45 -26.42 -15.14 8.39
C LEU A 45 -26.92 -15.89 9.63
N ASP A 46 -27.36 -17.15 9.47
CA ASP A 46 -27.86 -17.95 10.59
C ASP A 46 -26.74 -18.31 11.56
N ARG A 47 -25.55 -18.65 11.03
CA ARG A 47 -24.35 -18.88 11.83
C ARG A 47 -23.95 -17.63 12.63
N ALA A 48 -23.92 -16.46 11.98
CA ALA A 48 -23.56 -15.21 12.64
C ALA A 48 -24.57 -14.81 13.72
N LYS A 49 -25.88 -14.98 13.46
CA LYS A 49 -26.94 -14.76 14.46
C LYS A 49 -26.80 -15.68 15.66
N ASP A 50 -26.52 -16.96 15.45
CA ASP A 50 -26.29 -17.91 16.55
C ASP A 50 -25.09 -17.47 17.41
N LEU A 51 -23.95 -17.13 16.79
CA LEU A 51 -22.79 -16.62 17.52
C LEU A 51 -23.11 -15.38 18.34
N VAL A 52 -23.72 -14.35 17.72
CA VAL A 52 -24.04 -13.08 18.39
C VAL A 52 -25.04 -13.28 19.53
N SER A 53 -26.04 -14.15 19.36
CA SER A 53 -27.03 -14.46 20.40
C SER A 53 -26.41 -15.09 21.66
N ARG A 54 -25.23 -15.70 21.52
CA ARG A 54 -24.50 -16.33 22.62
C ARG A 54 -23.63 -15.34 23.37
N LEU A 55 -23.33 -14.16 22.82
CA LEU A 55 -22.43 -13.17 23.42
C LEU A 55 -23.10 -12.41 24.56
N THR A 56 -22.36 -12.19 25.65
CA THR A 56 -22.72 -11.18 26.64
C THR A 56 -22.51 -9.78 26.07
N LEU A 57 -23.20 -8.78 26.63
CA LEU A 57 -23.02 -7.39 26.21
C LEU A 57 -21.56 -6.89 26.34
N GLU A 58 -20.81 -7.38 27.33
CA GLU A 58 -19.40 -7.06 27.47
C GLU A 58 -18.58 -7.65 26.31
N GLU A 59 -18.78 -8.93 25.99
CA GLU A 59 -18.11 -9.55 24.84
C GLU A 59 -18.49 -8.84 23.55
N LYS A 60 -19.77 -8.52 23.33
CA LYS A 60 -20.23 -7.77 22.15
C LYS A 60 -19.44 -6.46 21.98
N ALA A 61 -19.28 -5.68 23.05
CA ALA A 61 -18.49 -4.45 23.00
C ALA A 61 -17.02 -4.73 22.59
N GLN A 62 -16.40 -5.79 23.13
CA GLN A 62 -15.01 -6.15 22.81
C GLN A 62 -14.82 -6.70 21.37
N GLN A 63 -15.89 -6.94 20.62
CA GLN A 63 -15.85 -7.38 19.22
C GLN A 63 -16.06 -6.23 18.22
N LEU A 64 -16.38 -5.01 18.69
CA LEU A 64 -16.57 -3.81 17.85
C LEU A 64 -15.28 -3.03 17.59
N VAL A 65 -14.12 -3.63 17.83
CA VAL A 65 -12.80 -2.99 17.71
C VAL A 65 -11.89 -3.82 16.81
N ASN A 66 -10.88 -3.18 16.21
CA ASN A 66 -9.95 -3.89 15.33
C ASN A 66 -9.19 -5.03 16.03
N LYS A 67 -8.82 -4.84 17.31
CA LYS A 67 -8.19 -5.87 18.12
C LYS A 67 -9.23 -6.65 18.92
N ALA A 68 -10.03 -7.47 18.23
CA ALA A 68 -11.11 -8.23 18.83
C ALA A 68 -10.55 -9.32 19.78
N LYS A 69 -11.04 -9.33 21.02
CA LYS A 69 -10.60 -10.32 22.02
C LYS A 69 -11.15 -11.70 21.70
N GLY A 70 -10.39 -12.74 22.03
CA GLY A 70 -10.90 -14.11 21.96
C GLY A 70 -12.03 -14.34 22.98
N ILE A 71 -12.98 -15.20 22.62
CA ILE A 71 -14.10 -15.62 23.46
C ILE A 71 -13.87 -17.09 23.83
N SER A 72 -13.07 -17.30 24.87
CA SER A 72 -12.56 -18.63 25.27
C SER A 72 -13.69 -19.63 25.52
N ARG A 73 -14.78 -19.21 26.18
CA ARG A 73 -15.94 -20.08 26.47
C ARG A 73 -16.67 -20.59 25.21
N LEU A 74 -16.49 -19.93 24.08
CA LEU A 74 -17.07 -20.31 22.79
C LEU A 74 -16.01 -20.90 21.82
N GLY A 75 -14.75 -21.03 22.26
CA GLY A 75 -13.65 -21.47 21.41
C GLY A 75 -13.37 -20.54 20.23
N VAL A 76 -13.70 -19.25 20.34
CA VAL A 76 -13.42 -18.26 19.29
C VAL A 76 -12.10 -17.56 19.60
N PRO A 77 -11.08 -17.67 18.74
CA PRO A 77 -9.79 -17.01 18.94
C PRO A 77 -9.91 -15.48 18.85
N ALA A 78 -8.90 -14.78 19.36
CA ALA A 78 -8.77 -13.35 19.09
C ALA A 78 -8.55 -13.11 17.59
N TYR A 79 -8.99 -11.96 17.10
CA TYR A 79 -8.82 -11.59 15.70
C TYR A 79 -8.37 -10.13 15.59
N GLU A 80 -7.40 -9.89 14.71
CA GLU A 80 -6.93 -8.55 14.37
C GLU A 80 -7.43 -8.18 12.97
N TRP A 81 -8.30 -7.18 12.91
CA TRP A 81 -8.91 -6.69 11.67
C TRP A 81 -8.02 -5.74 10.87
N TRP A 82 -6.97 -5.20 11.50
CA TRP A 82 -6.09 -4.22 10.87
C TRP A 82 -4.87 -4.91 10.25
N SER A 83 -5.02 -5.33 9.00
CA SER A 83 -3.91 -5.63 8.10
C SER A 83 -3.90 -4.65 6.93
N GLU A 84 -2.74 -4.42 6.32
CA GLU A 84 -2.57 -3.50 5.20
C GLU A 84 -1.99 -4.23 3.98
N ALA A 85 -2.48 -3.87 2.80
CA ALA A 85 -2.08 -4.49 1.54
C ALA A 85 -2.17 -3.49 0.37
N LEU A 86 -1.67 -2.27 0.57
CA LEU A 86 -1.91 -1.17 -0.37
C LEU A 86 -1.30 -1.44 -1.76
N HIS A 87 -0.09 -1.98 -1.78
CA HIS A 87 0.65 -2.37 -2.99
C HIS A 87 1.62 -3.54 -2.72
N GLY A 88 1.17 -4.49 -1.90
CA GLY A 88 1.99 -5.55 -1.32
C GLY A 88 1.56 -5.82 0.11
N VAL A 89 1.78 -7.03 0.63
CA VAL A 89 1.46 -7.35 2.04
C VAL A 89 2.33 -6.49 2.95
N SER A 90 1.72 -5.81 3.93
CA SER A 90 2.37 -4.77 4.72
C SER A 90 2.26 -5.01 6.21
N ASN A 91 3.35 -4.76 6.93
CA ASN A 91 3.39 -4.72 8.39
C ASN A 91 3.10 -3.31 8.95
N THR A 92 2.48 -2.44 8.14
CA THR A 92 1.82 -1.24 8.65
C THR A 92 0.56 -1.68 9.38
N GLY A 93 0.51 -1.45 10.68
CA GLY A 93 -0.52 -2.00 11.56
C GLY A 93 -0.13 -3.33 12.21
N PRO A 94 -0.97 -3.86 13.11
CA PRO A 94 -0.63 -5.01 13.95
C PRO A 94 -0.94 -6.39 13.35
N GLY A 95 -1.71 -6.48 12.25
CA GLY A 95 -2.23 -7.75 11.75
C GLY A 95 -1.25 -8.60 10.93
N VAL A 96 -0.10 -8.04 10.55
CA VAL A 96 0.90 -8.71 9.70
C VAL A 96 2.29 -8.62 10.31
N HIS A 97 3.03 -9.73 10.25
CA HIS A 97 4.37 -9.85 10.79
C HIS A 97 5.31 -10.56 9.81
N PHE A 98 6.53 -10.04 9.65
CA PHE A 98 7.61 -10.71 8.92
C PHE A 98 8.59 -11.33 9.90
N ASN A 99 9.09 -12.52 9.59
CA ASN A 99 10.07 -13.24 10.41
C ASN A 99 10.93 -14.19 9.55
N ALA A 100 11.70 -15.09 10.16
CA ALA A 100 12.54 -16.03 9.40
C ALA A 100 11.75 -17.00 8.49
N THR A 101 10.48 -17.28 8.77
CA THR A 101 9.61 -18.14 7.96
C THR A 101 9.15 -17.43 6.69
N VAL A 102 8.76 -16.16 6.81
CA VAL A 102 8.44 -15.28 5.67
C VAL A 102 9.17 -13.95 5.90
N PRO A 103 10.39 -13.78 5.36
CA PRO A 103 11.24 -12.62 5.64
C PRO A 103 10.83 -11.36 4.87
N GLY A 104 10.04 -11.52 3.82
CA GLY A 104 9.51 -10.44 2.99
C GLY A 104 8.38 -10.92 2.09
N ALA A 105 7.75 -9.96 1.42
CA ALA A 105 6.68 -10.16 0.43
C ALA A 105 6.94 -9.26 -0.79
N THR A 106 6.23 -9.52 -1.89
CA THR A 106 6.38 -8.75 -3.12
C THR A 106 5.86 -7.32 -2.91
N SER A 107 6.73 -6.33 -3.13
CA SER A 107 6.42 -4.91 -3.05
C SER A 107 6.31 -4.31 -4.45
N PHE A 108 5.07 -4.14 -4.90
CA PHE A 108 4.74 -3.45 -6.14
C PHE A 108 5.04 -1.95 -6.05
N PRO A 109 5.02 -1.21 -7.18
CA PRO A 109 5.03 0.24 -7.16
C PRO A 109 3.91 0.83 -6.32
N ALA A 110 4.08 2.08 -5.88
CA ALA A 110 2.97 2.84 -5.32
C ALA A 110 1.77 2.86 -6.25
N VAL A 111 0.58 2.94 -5.67
CA VAL A 111 -0.70 2.90 -6.40
C VAL A 111 -0.74 3.92 -7.53
N ILE A 112 -0.23 5.14 -7.29
CA ILE A 112 -0.20 6.20 -8.30
C ILE A 112 0.62 5.80 -9.55
N LEU A 113 1.73 5.07 -9.38
CA LEU A 113 2.54 4.61 -10.50
C LEU A 113 1.87 3.42 -11.20
N SER A 114 1.35 2.46 -10.43
CA SER A 114 0.63 1.33 -11.01
C SER A 114 -0.59 1.78 -11.80
N ALA A 115 -1.31 2.81 -11.35
CA ALA A 115 -2.44 3.40 -12.07
C ALA A 115 -2.04 4.06 -13.38
N ALA A 116 -0.81 4.58 -13.49
CA ALA A 116 -0.30 5.21 -14.72
C ALA A 116 -0.12 4.21 -15.88
N SER A 117 -0.18 2.90 -15.61
CA SER A 117 -0.24 1.87 -16.67
C SER A 117 -1.56 1.85 -17.45
N PHE A 118 -2.65 2.37 -16.87
CA PHE A 118 -4.02 2.24 -17.38
C PHE A 118 -4.42 0.80 -17.74
N ASN A 119 -3.81 -0.19 -17.08
CA ASN A 119 -3.98 -1.61 -17.38
C ASN A 119 -4.79 -2.32 -16.29
N SER A 120 -6.08 -2.49 -16.52
CA SER A 120 -6.99 -3.14 -15.57
C SER A 120 -6.62 -4.58 -15.26
N SER A 121 -6.10 -5.32 -16.24
CA SER A 121 -5.67 -6.71 -16.04
C SER A 121 -4.45 -6.79 -15.13
N LEU A 122 -3.51 -5.84 -15.27
CA LEU A 122 -2.37 -5.72 -14.37
C LEU A 122 -2.83 -5.44 -12.92
N TRP A 123 -3.76 -4.51 -12.72
CA TRP A 123 -4.27 -4.19 -11.38
C TRP A 123 -4.97 -5.38 -10.71
N TYR A 124 -5.69 -6.19 -11.50
CA TYR A 124 -6.27 -7.45 -11.04
C TYR A 124 -5.20 -8.46 -10.63
N GLU A 125 -4.20 -8.71 -11.48
CA GLU A 125 -3.13 -9.67 -11.17
C GLU A 125 -2.29 -9.23 -9.96
N MET A 126 -2.04 -7.92 -9.79
CA MET A 126 -1.41 -7.40 -8.59
C MET A 126 -2.22 -7.76 -7.33
N GLY A 127 -3.55 -7.52 -7.34
CA GLY A 127 -4.41 -7.91 -6.23
C GLY A 127 -4.39 -9.42 -5.96
N ARG A 128 -4.34 -10.24 -7.02
CA ARG A 128 -4.30 -11.70 -6.94
C ARG A 128 -3.00 -12.25 -6.37
N VAL A 129 -1.86 -11.63 -6.71
CA VAL A 129 -0.55 -11.94 -6.11
C VAL A 129 -0.58 -11.57 -4.63
N VAL A 130 -1.00 -10.35 -4.30
CA VAL A 130 -1.03 -9.86 -2.91
C VAL A 130 -1.92 -10.74 -2.02
N SER A 131 -3.09 -11.16 -2.50
CA SER A 131 -3.97 -12.06 -1.72
C SER A 131 -3.43 -13.48 -1.59
N THR A 132 -2.66 -13.95 -2.57
CA THR A 132 -1.96 -15.24 -2.50
C THR A 132 -0.88 -15.21 -1.42
N GLU A 133 -0.04 -14.18 -1.41
CA GLU A 133 1.00 -14.01 -0.39
C GLU A 133 0.40 -13.78 1.00
N ALA A 134 -0.67 -12.99 1.10
CA ALA A 134 -1.41 -12.78 2.34
C ALA A 134 -1.97 -14.09 2.91
N ARG A 135 -2.57 -14.94 2.07
CA ARG A 135 -3.07 -16.25 2.52
C ARG A 135 -1.95 -17.19 2.93
N ALA A 136 -0.85 -17.22 2.18
CA ALA A 136 0.34 -17.98 2.54
C ALA A 136 0.86 -17.58 3.94
N MET A 137 0.92 -16.27 4.21
CA MET A 137 1.33 -15.74 5.52
C MET A 137 0.31 -16.07 6.62
N TYR A 138 -1.00 -15.97 6.36
CA TYR A 138 -2.05 -16.34 7.32
C TYR A 138 -1.94 -17.81 7.75
N ASN A 139 -1.70 -18.72 6.80
CA ASN A 139 -1.62 -20.16 7.07
C ASN A 139 -0.46 -20.53 8.00
N VAL A 140 0.56 -19.68 8.11
CA VAL A 140 1.69 -19.84 9.05
C VAL A 140 1.62 -18.89 10.25
N GLY A 141 0.47 -18.24 10.48
CA GLY A 141 0.21 -17.38 11.64
C GLY A 141 0.86 -16.00 11.57
N LEU A 142 1.19 -15.50 10.37
CA LEU A 142 1.92 -14.25 10.15
C LEU A 142 1.08 -13.11 9.56
N ALA A 143 -0.19 -13.35 9.23
CA ALA A 143 -1.09 -12.33 8.73
C ALA A 143 -2.52 -12.55 9.24
N GLY A 144 -3.36 -11.50 9.17
CA GLY A 144 -4.81 -11.60 9.23
C GLY A 144 -5.43 -11.95 7.87
N LEU A 145 -6.76 -11.82 7.76
CA LEU A 145 -7.51 -12.12 6.54
C LEU A 145 -8.30 -10.92 5.99
N THR A 146 -8.20 -9.77 6.65
CA THR A 146 -8.92 -8.54 6.33
C THR A 146 -7.91 -7.43 6.12
N PHE A 147 -7.99 -6.75 4.97
CA PHE A 147 -7.00 -5.78 4.54
C PHE A 147 -7.65 -4.44 4.24
N TRP A 148 -7.13 -3.36 4.84
CA TRP A 148 -7.62 -1.99 4.66
C TRP A 148 -7.07 -1.37 3.38
N SER A 149 -7.39 -2.00 2.26
CA SER A 149 -6.94 -1.62 0.93
C SER A 149 -8.01 -2.00 -0.09
N PRO A 150 -8.15 -1.26 -1.21
CA PRO A 150 -7.33 -0.13 -1.64
C PRO A 150 -7.79 1.23 -1.08
N ASN A 151 -6.90 2.24 -1.17
CA ASN A 151 -7.31 3.64 -1.06
C ASN A 151 -7.94 4.08 -2.40
N VAL A 152 -9.20 4.54 -2.34
CA VAL A 152 -10.07 4.90 -3.46
C VAL A 152 -10.47 6.38 -3.42
N ASN A 153 -9.77 7.19 -2.63
CA ASN A 153 -9.93 8.63 -2.66
C ASN A 153 -9.39 9.20 -3.98
N VAL A 154 -9.90 10.36 -4.35
CA VAL A 154 -9.44 11.11 -5.53
C VAL A 154 -8.34 12.07 -5.11
N PHE A 155 -7.19 12.05 -5.78
CA PHE A 155 -6.06 12.95 -5.51
C PHE A 155 -6.32 14.36 -6.04
N ARG A 156 -7.31 15.04 -5.45
CA ARG A 156 -7.83 16.33 -5.90
C ARG A 156 -6.86 17.48 -5.67
N ASP A 157 -6.25 17.54 -4.49
CA ASP A 157 -5.26 18.56 -4.16
C ASP A 157 -3.86 17.95 -4.33
N PRO A 158 -3.03 18.45 -5.26
CA PRO A 158 -1.73 17.87 -5.55
C PRO A 158 -0.78 17.94 -4.36
N ARG A 159 -1.09 18.72 -3.32
CA ARG A 159 -0.29 18.81 -2.10
C ARG A 159 -0.56 17.70 -1.09
N TRP A 160 -1.64 16.93 -1.26
CA TRP A 160 -2.04 15.93 -0.29
C TRP A 160 -0.95 14.85 -0.09
N GLY A 161 -0.49 14.68 1.15
CA GLY A 161 0.62 13.79 1.50
C GLY A 161 0.37 12.30 1.23
N ARG A 162 -0.91 11.91 1.07
CA ARG A 162 -1.32 10.52 0.77
C ARG A 162 -1.78 10.32 -0.67
N GLY A 163 -1.59 11.29 -1.55
CA GLY A 163 -1.87 11.11 -2.99
C GLY A 163 -1.15 9.90 -3.61
N GLN A 164 0.01 9.55 -3.04
CA GLN A 164 0.78 8.35 -3.40
C GLN A 164 0.01 7.03 -3.27
N GLU A 165 -0.99 7.01 -2.39
CA GLU A 165 -1.81 5.84 -2.12
C GLU A 165 -2.97 5.67 -3.10
N THR A 166 -3.26 6.68 -3.94
CA THR A 166 -4.46 6.68 -4.77
C THR A 166 -4.16 6.44 -6.25
N PRO A 167 -5.17 5.99 -7.03
CA PRO A 167 -5.04 5.83 -8.48
C PRO A 167 -5.08 7.14 -9.28
N GLY A 168 -4.83 8.29 -8.66
CA GLY A 168 -4.83 9.61 -9.30
C GLY A 168 -6.08 10.45 -9.05
N GLU A 169 -6.32 11.42 -9.93
CA GLU A 169 -7.32 12.48 -9.78
C GLU A 169 -8.64 12.22 -10.53
N ASP A 170 -8.68 11.20 -11.39
CA ASP A 170 -9.86 10.90 -12.20
C ASP A 170 -10.74 9.82 -11.54
N PRO A 171 -12.01 10.12 -11.21
CA PRO A 171 -12.91 9.17 -10.60
C PRO A 171 -13.12 7.87 -11.40
N LEU A 172 -13.04 7.92 -12.74
CA LEU A 172 -13.21 6.73 -13.59
C LEU A 172 -12.00 5.80 -13.49
N VAL A 173 -10.77 6.31 -13.54
CA VAL A 173 -9.54 5.54 -13.30
C VAL A 173 -9.54 4.99 -11.88
N VAL A 174 -9.85 5.81 -10.87
CA VAL A 174 -9.96 5.37 -9.47
C VAL A 174 -10.95 4.22 -9.32
N SER A 175 -12.14 4.34 -9.92
CA SER A 175 -13.15 3.29 -9.89
C SER A 175 -12.68 2.00 -10.57
N LYS A 176 -12.05 2.10 -11.75
CA LYS A 176 -11.55 0.93 -12.47
C LYS A 176 -10.40 0.24 -11.72
N TYR A 177 -9.47 1.00 -11.13
CA TYR A 177 -8.42 0.44 -10.29
C TYR A 177 -9.02 -0.30 -9.10
N ALA A 178 -9.91 0.36 -8.35
CA ALA A 178 -10.56 -0.20 -7.17
C ALA A 178 -11.27 -1.52 -7.49
N VAL A 179 -12.11 -1.55 -8.53
CA VAL A 179 -12.85 -2.77 -8.93
C VAL A 179 -11.91 -3.93 -9.23
N ASN A 180 -10.83 -3.70 -9.99
CA ASN A 180 -9.92 -4.77 -10.38
C ASN A 180 -9.04 -5.25 -9.22
N TYR A 181 -8.52 -4.32 -8.40
CA TYR A 181 -7.72 -4.68 -7.24
C TYR A 181 -8.54 -5.44 -6.18
N VAL A 182 -9.77 -4.99 -5.89
CA VAL A 182 -10.72 -5.67 -4.99
C VAL A 182 -11.03 -7.08 -5.51
N ARG A 183 -11.28 -7.23 -6.81
CA ARG A 183 -11.53 -8.54 -7.43
C ARG A 183 -10.33 -9.48 -7.28
N GLY A 184 -9.12 -8.99 -7.53
CA GLY A 184 -7.89 -9.75 -7.32
C GLY A 184 -7.69 -10.16 -5.86
N LEU A 185 -7.95 -9.25 -4.91
CA LEU A 185 -7.84 -9.55 -3.49
C LEU A 185 -8.83 -10.62 -3.04
N GLN A 186 -10.09 -10.48 -3.45
CA GLN A 186 -11.18 -11.35 -3.03
C GLN A 186 -11.26 -12.68 -3.81
N GLU A 187 -10.43 -12.84 -4.83
CA GLU A 187 -10.47 -13.95 -5.81
C GLU A 187 -11.83 -14.08 -6.52
N VAL A 188 -12.35 -12.94 -6.95
CA VAL A 188 -13.50 -12.84 -7.84
C VAL A 188 -12.98 -12.63 -9.26
N GLY A 189 -13.35 -13.49 -10.19
CA GLY A 189 -12.92 -13.44 -11.58
C GLY A 189 -13.26 -12.10 -12.26
N PRO A 190 -12.59 -11.79 -13.39
CA PRO A 190 -12.70 -10.48 -14.05
C PRO A 190 -14.11 -10.14 -14.56
N GLU A 191 -14.97 -11.14 -14.77
CA GLU A 191 -16.39 -10.94 -15.13
C GLU A 191 -17.33 -10.81 -13.90
N GLY A 192 -16.79 -10.90 -12.68
CA GLY A 192 -17.58 -10.91 -11.45
C GLY A 192 -18.02 -12.30 -11.00
N ASN A 193 -17.61 -13.35 -11.71
CA ASN A 193 -17.87 -14.74 -11.33
C ASN A 193 -16.82 -15.20 -10.31
N PHE A 194 -17.24 -15.88 -9.24
CA PHE A 194 -16.32 -16.46 -8.28
C PHE A 194 -15.51 -17.58 -8.95
N SER A 195 -14.20 -17.67 -8.68
CA SER A 195 -13.36 -18.76 -9.20
C SER A 195 -13.80 -20.13 -8.68
N ASN A 196 -14.53 -20.15 -7.56
CA ASN A 196 -15.13 -21.33 -6.95
C ASN A 196 -16.66 -21.21 -7.03
N GLU A 197 -17.28 -21.75 -8.09
CA GLU A 197 -18.73 -21.64 -8.38
C GLU A 197 -19.64 -22.20 -7.27
N SER A 198 -19.07 -22.92 -6.29
CA SER A 198 -19.81 -23.64 -5.25
C SER A 198 -19.91 -22.91 -3.91
N ASN A 199 -19.20 -21.79 -3.68
CA ASN A 199 -19.26 -21.10 -2.38
C ASN A 199 -18.83 -19.62 -2.49
N ASP A 200 -19.57 -18.71 -1.86
CA ASP A 200 -19.29 -17.25 -1.75
C ASP A 200 -18.10 -16.93 -0.81
N GLN A 201 -17.07 -17.78 -0.86
CA GLN A 201 -15.88 -17.72 -0.04
C GLN A 201 -14.89 -16.70 -0.59
N LEU A 202 -14.25 -15.94 0.30
CA LEU A 202 -13.26 -14.92 -0.02
C LEU A 202 -11.84 -15.45 0.23
N LYS A 203 -10.90 -15.13 -0.68
CA LYS A 203 -9.47 -15.39 -0.41
C LYS A 203 -8.92 -14.46 0.67
N VAL A 204 -9.10 -13.16 0.52
CA VAL A 204 -8.96 -12.18 1.62
C VAL A 204 -10.06 -11.13 1.48
N SER A 205 -10.37 -10.41 2.55
CA SER A 205 -11.32 -9.30 2.50
C SER A 205 -10.60 -8.01 2.18
N SER A 206 -11.18 -7.23 1.28
CA SER A 206 -10.76 -5.87 0.93
C SER A 206 -11.66 -4.84 1.61
N CYS A 207 -11.12 -3.66 1.89
CA CYS A 207 -11.84 -2.52 2.46
C CYS A 207 -11.45 -1.25 1.71
N CYS A 208 -12.35 -0.77 0.85
CA CYS A 208 -12.19 0.49 0.15
C CYS A 208 -12.18 1.64 1.16
N LYS A 209 -11.11 2.44 1.17
CA LYS A 209 -10.94 3.58 2.08
C LYS A 209 -10.65 4.87 1.31
N HIS A 210 -11.00 6.05 1.78
CA HIS A 210 -11.68 6.40 3.01
C HIS A 210 -13.00 7.08 2.62
N TYR A 211 -14.13 6.39 2.81
CA TYR A 211 -15.45 6.89 2.41
C TYR A 211 -15.94 7.95 3.40
N THR A 212 -16.05 9.24 3.04
CA THR A 212 -15.75 9.84 1.72
C THR A 212 -15.10 11.22 1.84
N ALA A 213 -14.65 11.76 0.70
CA ALA A 213 -14.10 13.11 0.56
C ALA A 213 -12.90 13.44 1.49
N TYR A 214 -12.12 12.43 1.83
CA TYR A 214 -10.86 12.56 2.55
C TYR A 214 -9.70 12.66 1.55
N ASP A 215 -9.18 13.87 1.39
CA ASP A 215 -8.25 14.24 0.32
C ASP A 215 -7.21 15.29 0.75
N VAL A 216 -7.08 15.50 2.07
CA VAL A 216 -6.15 16.41 2.76
C VAL A 216 -5.98 15.87 4.18
N ASP A 217 -4.76 15.86 4.74
CA ASP A 217 -4.49 15.28 6.07
C ASP A 217 -4.41 16.35 7.17
N ASN A 218 -3.55 17.34 6.99
CA ASN A 218 -3.28 18.37 7.98
C ASN A 218 -2.86 19.67 7.29
N TRP A 219 -3.84 20.36 6.70
CA TRP A 219 -3.59 21.60 5.98
C TRP A 219 -3.83 22.81 6.88
N LYS A 220 -2.79 23.63 7.07
CA LYS A 220 -2.81 24.85 7.90
C LYS A 220 -3.30 24.60 9.34
N GLY A 221 -2.94 23.44 9.91
CA GLY A 221 -3.30 23.06 11.27
C GLY A 221 -4.69 22.46 11.43
N VAL A 222 -5.39 22.17 10.33
CA VAL A 222 -6.69 21.46 10.34
C VAL A 222 -6.46 19.98 10.11
N ASP A 223 -6.53 19.18 11.19
CA ASP A 223 -6.46 17.72 11.15
C ASP A 223 -7.74 17.11 10.54
N ARG A 224 -7.59 16.34 9.47
CA ARG A 224 -8.62 15.54 8.81
C ARG A 224 -8.23 14.05 8.74
N PHE A 225 -7.11 13.67 9.35
CA PHE A 225 -6.48 12.36 9.20
C PHE A 225 -7.25 11.22 9.91
N HIS A 226 -7.76 11.47 11.11
CA HIS A 226 -8.29 10.40 11.95
C HIS A 226 -9.82 10.27 11.89
N PHE A 227 -10.31 9.07 11.51
CA PHE A 227 -11.64 8.63 11.94
C PHE A 227 -11.53 7.61 13.07
N ASP A 228 -11.91 8.05 14.27
CA ASP A 228 -12.20 7.24 15.46
C ASP A 228 -13.51 7.82 16.00
N ALA A 229 -14.45 7.00 16.48
CA ALA A 229 -15.69 7.49 17.10
C ALA A 229 -15.44 8.53 18.22
N LYS A 230 -14.22 8.53 18.81
CA LYS A 230 -13.69 9.59 19.66
C LYS A 230 -13.86 11.01 19.10
N VAL A 231 -13.76 11.20 17.78
CA VAL A 231 -13.78 12.53 17.14
C VAL A 231 -15.04 13.31 17.49
N TYR A 232 -16.20 12.64 17.56
CA TYR A 232 -17.49 13.25 17.88
C TYR A 232 -17.51 13.92 19.25
N PHE A 233 -16.82 13.35 20.24
CA PHE A 233 -16.80 13.88 21.60
C PHE A 233 -15.55 14.74 21.87
N ASN A 234 -14.36 14.23 21.52
CA ASN A 234 -13.08 14.84 21.93
C ASN A 234 -12.61 15.99 21.04
N SER A 235 -12.92 15.96 19.74
CA SER A 235 -12.30 16.86 18.77
C SER A 235 -13.28 17.92 18.28
N ILE A 236 -14.46 17.51 17.79
CA ILE A 236 -15.45 18.43 17.22
C ILE A 236 -16.59 18.76 18.20
N HIS A 237 -16.59 18.14 19.39
CA HIS A 237 -17.58 18.38 20.46
C HIS A 237 -19.05 18.33 19.99
N TYR A 238 -19.35 17.43 19.05
CA TYR A 238 -20.68 17.22 18.49
C TYR A 238 -21.61 16.49 19.47
N THR A 239 -21.07 15.62 20.32
CA THR A 239 -21.84 14.87 21.31
C THR A 239 -21.51 15.29 22.74
N ALA A 240 -22.49 15.18 23.65
CA ALA A 240 -22.34 15.59 25.04
C ALA A 240 -21.53 14.59 25.90
N THR A 241 -21.53 13.30 25.54
CA THR A 241 -20.79 12.25 26.24
C THR A 241 -20.10 11.28 25.27
N PRO A 242 -19.13 10.48 25.74
CA PRO A 242 -18.57 9.37 24.96
C PRO A 242 -19.62 8.34 24.50
N GLU A 243 -20.59 8.02 25.34
CA GLU A 243 -21.65 7.07 25.01
C GLU A 243 -22.59 7.61 23.93
N ASP A 244 -22.82 8.92 23.87
CA ASP A 244 -23.59 9.55 22.79
C ASP A 244 -22.84 9.46 21.45
N ALA A 245 -21.50 9.57 21.47
CA ALA A 245 -20.67 9.36 20.28
C ALA A 245 -20.76 7.92 19.77
N VAL A 246 -20.71 6.94 20.68
CA VAL A 246 -20.91 5.52 20.32
C VAL A 246 -22.30 5.28 19.74
N ALA A 247 -23.34 5.79 20.40
CA ALA A 247 -24.71 5.63 19.92
C ALA A 247 -24.90 6.24 18.52
N LEU A 248 -24.35 7.44 18.29
CA LEU A 248 -24.37 8.10 16.99
C LEU A 248 -23.66 7.27 15.92
N ALA A 249 -22.43 6.82 16.19
CA ALA A 249 -21.63 6.07 15.22
C ALA A 249 -22.29 4.73 14.83
N LEU A 250 -22.78 3.97 15.81
CA LEU A 250 -23.47 2.70 15.58
C LEU A 250 -24.78 2.89 14.81
N LYS A 251 -25.61 3.88 15.18
CA LYS A 251 -26.86 4.19 14.48
C LYS A 251 -26.64 4.71 13.06
N ALA A 252 -25.50 5.33 12.79
CA ALA A 252 -25.08 5.74 11.45
C ALA A 252 -24.57 4.57 10.59
N GLY A 253 -24.39 3.37 11.16
CA GLY A 253 -23.98 2.17 10.43
C GLY A 253 -22.51 1.78 10.58
N LEU A 254 -21.74 2.39 11.50
CA LEU A 254 -20.37 1.95 11.78
C LEU A 254 -20.38 0.58 12.46
N ASN A 255 -19.80 -0.45 11.82
CA ASN A 255 -19.81 -1.80 12.39
C ASN A 255 -18.60 -2.12 13.27
N MET A 256 -17.49 -1.39 13.08
CA MET A 256 -16.23 -1.62 13.80
C MET A 256 -15.45 -0.31 13.88
N ASN A 257 -14.72 -0.12 14.97
CA ASN A 257 -13.82 1.02 15.16
C ASN A 257 -12.35 0.58 15.10
N CYS A 258 -11.55 1.30 14.32
CA CYS A 258 -10.09 1.26 14.48
C CYS A 258 -9.74 1.94 15.81
N GLY A 259 -9.26 1.18 16.79
CA GLY A 259 -9.02 1.65 18.15
C GLY A 259 -10.07 1.18 19.16
N ALA A 260 -9.92 1.61 20.41
CA ALA A 260 -10.63 1.02 21.55
C ALA A 260 -11.98 1.67 21.89
N TYR A 261 -12.41 2.72 21.17
CA TYR A 261 -13.49 3.61 21.63
C TYR A 261 -14.84 2.91 21.76
N LEU A 262 -15.29 2.19 20.71
CA LEU A 262 -16.52 1.39 20.78
C LEU A 262 -16.41 0.33 21.88
N GLY A 263 -15.28 -0.37 21.99
CA GLY A 263 -15.09 -1.40 23.02
C GLY A 263 -15.13 -0.88 24.45
N LYS A 264 -14.77 0.39 24.68
CA LYS A 264 -14.80 1.01 26.00
C LYS A 264 -16.19 1.50 26.42
N TYR A 265 -16.97 2.08 25.50
CA TYR A 265 -18.17 2.82 25.87
C TYR A 265 -19.50 2.16 25.43
N THR A 266 -19.49 1.14 24.55
CA THR A 266 -20.72 0.51 24.05
C THR A 266 -21.59 -0.10 25.16
N GLN A 267 -20.98 -0.80 26.11
CA GLN A 267 -21.75 -1.43 27.21
C GLN A 267 -22.54 -0.39 28.01
N ASN A 268 -21.93 0.76 28.32
CA ASN A 268 -22.59 1.84 29.05
C ASN A 268 -23.62 2.57 28.19
N ALA A 269 -23.36 2.74 26.88
CA ALA A 269 -24.31 3.32 25.95
C ALA A 269 -25.61 2.50 25.88
N VAL A 270 -25.51 1.17 25.84
CA VAL A 270 -26.67 0.26 25.88
C VAL A 270 -27.37 0.31 27.25
N LYS A 271 -26.62 0.17 28.35
CA LYS A 271 -27.19 0.24 29.72
C LYS A 271 -27.89 1.57 30.03
N SER A 272 -27.47 2.64 29.38
CA SER A 272 -28.06 3.98 29.52
C SER A 272 -29.16 4.27 28.48
N ASN A 273 -29.62 3.26 27.73
CA ASN A 273 -30.64 3.37 26.68
C ASN A 273 -30.31 4.40 25.57
N LYS A 274 -29.02 4.66 25.31
CA LYS A 274 -28.59 5.59 24.24
C LYS A 274 -28.58 4.90 22.86
N VAL A 275 -28.33 3.59 22.86
CA VAL A 275 -28.39 2.72 21.67
C VAL A 275 -28.97 1.37 22.07
N GLU A 276 -29.80 0.81 21.19
CA GLU A 276 -30.41 -0.49 21.36
C GLU A 276 -29.37 -1.60 21.15
N GLU A 277 -29.40 -2.66 21.98
CA GLU A 277 -28.50 -3.81 21.82
C GLU A 277 -28.66 -4.49 20.44
N SER A 278 -29.85 -4.42 19.84
CA SER A 278 -30.08 -4.94 18.49
C SER A 278 -29.25 -4.24 17.40
N ILE A 279 -28.89 -2.97 17.59
CA ILE A 279 -28.00 -2.24 16.67
C ILE A 279 -26.56 -2.75 16.81
N VAL A 280 -26.13 -3.06 18.03
CA VAL A 280 -24.84 -3.71 18.31
C VAL A 280 -24.81 -5.10 17.68
N ASP A 281 -25.87 -5.88 17.85
CA ASP A 281 -25.99 -7.23 17.27
C ASP A 281 -25.90 -7.19 15.75
N GLN A 282 -26.58 -6.24 15.11
CA GLN A 282 -26.56 -6.09 13.67
C GLN A 282 -25.15 -5.77 13.14
N ALA A 283 -24.41 -4.90 13.83
CA ALA A 283 -23.03 -4.59 13.48
C ALA A 283 -22.12 -5.83 13.56
N LEU A 284 -22.25 -6.63 14.62
CA LEU A 284 -21.47 -7.85 14.81
C LEU A 284 -21.84 -8.94 13.81
N ILE A 285 -23.12 -9.08 13.47
CA ILE A 285 -23.57 -10.03 12.44
C ILE A 285 -22.85 -9.76 11.12
N TYR A 286 -22.74 -8.49 10.69
CA TYR A 286 -22.03 -8.15 9.46
C TYR A 286 -20.54 -8.46 9.52
N ASN A 287 -19.87 -8.14 10.63
CA ASN A 287 -18.47 -8.48 10.84
C ASN A 287 -18.27 -10.01 10.76
N TYR A 288 -19.07 -10.80 11.48
CA TYR A 288 -18.91 -12.25 11.50
C TYR A 288 -19.24 -12.92 10.17
N ILE A 289 -20.16 -12.37 9.37
CA ILE A 289 -20.39 -12.86 7.99
C ILE A 289 -19.11 -12.74 7.16
N VAL A 290 -18.36 -11.64 7.28
CA VAL A 290 -17.07 -11.49 6.58
C VAL A 290 -16.08 -12.57 7.01
N LEU A 291 -15.92 -12.79 8.31
CA LEU A 291 -15.03 -13.84 8.83
C LEU A 291 -15.46 -15.26 8.42
N MET A 292 -16.76 -15.52 8.35
CA MET A 292 -17.29 -16.80 7.87
C MET A 292 -17.02 -17.00 6.37
N ARG A 293 -17.22 -15.96 5.55
CA ARG A 293 -16.83 -15.98 4.13
C ARG A 293 -15.33 -16.19 3.95
N LEU A 294 -14.51 -15.79 4.91
CA LEU A 294 -13.06 -16.00 4.89
C LEU A 294 -12.64 -17.40 5.38
N GLY A 295 -13.59 -18.24 5.83
CA GLY A 295 -13.33 -19.57 6.37
C GLY A 295 -12.82 -19.58 7.82
N PHE A 296 -12.83 -18.44 8.53
CA PHE A 296 -12.28 -18.35 9.89
C PHE A 296 -13.00 -19.27 10.89
N PHE A 297 -14.29 -19.55 10.64
CA PHE A 297 -15.15 -20.40 11.47
C PHE A 297 -15.35 -21.81 10.90
N ASP A 298 -14.49 -22.25 9.99
CA ASP A 298 -14.64 -23.54 9.29
C ASP A 298 -13.60 -24.60 9.72
N GLY A 299 -12.90 -24.35 10.83
CA GLY A 299 -11.95 -25.28 11.43
C GLY A 299 -10.52 -25.09 10.93
N ASP A 300 -9.80 -26.19 10.72
CA ASP A 300 -8.39 -26.18 10.34
C ASP A 300 -8.19 -25.57 8.93
N PRO A 301 -7.52 -24.42 8.79
CA PRO A 301 -7.36 -23.72 7.52
C PRO A 301 -6.62 -24.55 6.48
N THR A 302 -5.77 -25.50 6.88
CA THR A 302 -5.04 -26.39 5.94
C THR A 302 -5.98 -27.29 5.13
N THR A 303 -7.19 -27.51 5.64
CA THR A 303 -8.24 -28.32 5.01
C THR A 303 -9.20 -27.50 4.15
N LEU A 304 -9.09 -26.17 4.19
CA LEU A 304 -9.96 -25.23 3.48
C LEU A 304 -9.36 -24.83 2.13
N PRO A 305 -10.16 -24.22 1.24
CA PRO A 305 -9.61 -23.54 0.07
C PRO A 305 -8.52 -22.54 0.47
N PHE A 306 -7.44 -22.52 -0.33
CA PHE A 306 -6.21 -21.76 -0.07
C PHE A 306 -5.36 -22.25 1.11
N GLY A 307 -5.75 -23.32 1.80
CA GLY A 307 -5.02 -23.88 2.95
C GLY A 307 -3.65 -24.47 2.63
N GLN A 308 -3.39 -24.75 1.35
CA GLN A 308 -2.12 -25.29 0.86
C GLN A 308 -1.10 -24.21 0.51
N LEU A 309 -1.49 -22.93 0.51
CA LEU A 309 -0.55 -21.83 0.30
C LEU A 309 0.37 -21.69 1.52
N GLY A 310 1.66 -21.46 1.28
CA GLY A 310 2.67 -21.34 2.32
C GLY A 310 3.88 -20.51 1.89
N PRO A 311 4.98 -20.53 2.66
CA PRO A 311 6.13 -19.67 2.42
C PRO A 311 6.73 -19.77 1.00
N SER A 312 6.60 -20.91 0.32
CA SER A 312 7.04 -21.11 -1.06
C SER A 312 6.23 -20.33 -2.09
N ASP A 313 5.02 -19.87 -1.74
CA ASP A 313 4.14 -19.08 -2.60
C ASP A 313 4.35 -17.56 -2.42
N VAL A 314 5.27 -17.16 -1.54
CA VAL A 314 5.65 -15.76 -1.31
C VAL A 314 6.95 -15.47 -2.04
N CYS A 315 7.06 -14.29 -2.66
CA CYS A 315 8.27 -13.86 -3.37
C CYS A 315 8.67 -14.80 -4.53
N THR A 316 7.70 -15.46 -5.19
CA THR A 316 8.00 -16.29 -6.36
C THR A 316 8.60 -15.44 -7.49
N ASP A 317 9.35 -16.06 -8.40
CA ASP A 317 9.95 -15.34 -9.53
C ASP A 317 8.88 -14.63 -10.38
N ASP A 318 7.71 -15.26 -10.56
CA ASP A 318 6.57 -14.67 -11.28
C ASP A 318 6.00 -13.44 -10.57
N HIS A 319 5.88 -13.47 -9.23
CA HIS A 319 5.41 -12.32 -8.46
C HIS A 319 6.39 -11.15 -8.57
N GLN A 320 7.68 -11.44 -8.46
CA GLN A 320 8.73 -10.42 -8.58
C GLN A 320 8.82 -9.86 -10.01
N ALA A 321 8.61 -10.70 -11.03
CA ALA A 321 8.53 -10.28 -12.42
C ALA A 321 7.32 -9.38 -12.68
N LEU A 322 6.16 -9.69 -12.09
CA LEU A 322 4.97 -8.84 -12.17
C LEU A 322 5.22 -7.46 -11.52
N SER A 323 5.96 -7.39 -10.41
CA SER A 323 6.34 -6.11 -9.82
C SER A 323 7.21 -5.27 -10.76
N LEU A 324 8.16 -5.89 -11.47
CA LEU A 324 8.97 -5.21 -12.49
C LEU A 324 8.09 -4.74 -13.66
N GLU A 325 7.17 -5.58 -14.12
CA GLU A 325 6.24 -5.23 -15.19
C GLU A 325 5.33 -4.05 -14.81
N ALA A 326 4.81 -4.04 -13.58
CA ALA A 326 4.01 -2.94 -13.07
C ALA A 326 4.80 -1.62 -13.03
N ALA A 327 6.08 -1.67 -12.62
CA ALA A 327 6.93 -0.49 -12.59
C ALA A 327 7.18 0.05 -14.02
N LYS A 328 7.54 -0.83 -14.97
CA LYS A 328 7.78 -0.45 -16.36
C LYS A 328 6.55 0.18 -17.01
N GLN A 329 5.38 -0.45 -16.88
CA GLN A 329 4.14 0.06 -17.45
C GLN A 329 3.70 1.39 -16.84
N GLY A 330 4.09 1.67 -15.59
CA GLY A 330 3.73 2.92 -14.92
C GLY A 330 4.65 4.10 -15.22
N ILE A 331 5.90 3.87 -15.65
CA ILE A 331 6.84 4.96 -15.95
C ILE A 331 6.31 5.84 -17.09
N VAL A 332 6.30 7.16 -16.86
CA VAL A 332 5.80 8.14 -17.84
C VAL A 332 6.95 8.95 -18.42
N LEU A 333 7.05 8.97 -19.75
CA LEU A 333 7.94 9.85 -20.50
C LEU A 333 7.27 11.22 -20.68
N LEU A 334 7.76 12.23 -19.95
CA LEU A 334 7.17 13.58 -19.94
C LEU A 334 7.72 14.47 -21.07
N ASP A 335 9.01 14.35 -21.36
CA ASP A 335 9.67 15.04 -22.48
C ASP A 335 10.80 14.16 -23.04
N ASN A 336 11.00 14.20 -24.35
CA ASN A 336 12.13 13.54 -25.02
C ASN A 336 12.48 14.29 -26.31
N ARG A 337 13.73 14.72 -26.42
CA ARG A 337 14.29 15.48 -27.54
C ARG A 337 15.28 14.66 -28.36
N GLY A 338 15.05 13.34 -28.40
CA GLY A 338 15.90 12.38 -29.10
C GLY A 338 17.08 11.87 -28.28
N SER A 339 17.12 12.15 -26.97
CA SER A 339 18.16 11.64 -26.07
C SER A 339 17.88 10.24 -25.54
N LEU A 340 16.61 9.81 -25.50
CA LEU A 340 16.23 8.44 -25.18
C LEU A 340 15.69 7.69 -26.41
N PRO A 341 15.97 6.37 -26.53
CA PRO A 341 16.76 5.56 -25.61
C PRO A 341 18.28 5.79 -25.77
N LEU A 342 19.03 5.58 -24.69
CA LEU A 342 20.49 5.50 -24.74
C LEU A 342 20.94 4.19 -25.36
N SER A 343 22.08 4.20 -26.07
CA SER A 343 22.69 2.99 -26.60
C SER A 343 23.88 2.56 -25.75
N PRO A 344 23.94 1.30 -25.29
CA PRO A 344 25.13 0.76 -24.62
C PRO A 344 26.38 0.73 -25.52
N ASN A 345 26.24 0.94 -26.83
CA ASN A 345 27.39 1.01 -27.75
C ASN A 345 28.06 2.38 -27.71
N THR A 346 27.30 3.46 -27.50
CA THR A 346 27.79 4.84 -27.53
C THR A 346 27.88 5.48 -26.14
N THR A 347 27.25 4.86 -25.14
CA THR A 347 27.28 5.32 -23.74
C THR A 347 27.99 4.27 -22.91
N GLN A 348 29.22 4.54 -22.48
CA GLN A 348 30.04 3.61 -21.69
C GLN A 348 30.28 4.12 -20.26
N ASN A 349 30.19 5.44 -20.06
CA ASN A 349 30.35 6.10 -18.77
C ASN A 349 29.14 6.99 -18.46
N ILE A 350 28.39 6.64 -17.42
CA ILE A 350 27.26 7.42 -16.93
C ILE A 350 27.61 8.08 -15.61
N ALA A 351 27.31 9.38 -15.48
CA ALA A 351 27.20 10.03 -14.18
C ALA A 351 25.76 9.88 -13.67
N LEU A 352 25.58 9.15 -12.56
CA LEU A 352 24.30 9.01 -11.88
C LEU A 352 24.29 9.94 -10.68
N ILE A 353 23.38 10.91 -10.66
CA ILE A 353 23.42 12.00 -9.71
C ILE A 353 22.09 12.12 -8.97
N GLY A 354 22.13 12.43 -7.68
CA GLY A 354 20.97 12.92 -6.94
C GLY A 354 20.62 12.11 -5.68
N PRO A 355 19.76 12.67 -4.81
CA PRO A 355 19.41 12.06 -3.53
C PRO A 355 18.63 10.75 -3.70
N ASN A 356 17.94 10.56 -4.83
CA ASN A 356 17.12 9.37 -5.11
C ASN A 356 17.83 8.37 -6.05
N ALA A 357 19.11 8.54 -6.34
CA ALA A 357 19.83 7.69 -7.31
C ALA A 357 20.29 6.33 -6.75
N ASN A 358 20.45 6.19 -5.43
CA ASN A 358 20.86 4.93 -4.79
C ASN A 358 20.04 4.65 -3.53
N VAL A 359 18.72 4.58 -3.69
CA VAL A 359 17.75 4.42 -2.60
C VAL A 359 17.02 3.10 -2.68
N THR A 360 16.58 2.61 -1.52
CA THR A 360 15.69 1.44 -1.38
C THR A 360 14.33 1.87 -0.84
N GLN A 361 14.32 2.48 0.34
CA GLN A 361 13.10 2.85 1.08
C GLN A 361 12.21 3.86 0.33
N VAL A 362 12.81 4.84 -0.35
CA VAL A 362 12.04 5.82 -1.13
C VAL A 362 11.23 5.14 -2.23
N MET A 363 11.76 4.10 -2.87
CA MET A 363 11.11 3.47 -4.02
C MET A 363 9.81 2.75 -3.65
N ILE A 364 9.64 2.36 -2.38
CA ILE A 364 8.50 1.55 -1.94
C ILE A 364 7.40 2.37 -1.28
N SER A 365 7.45 3.70 -1.30
CA SER A 365 6.34 4.53 -0.78
C SER A 365 6.07 4.33 0.73
N ASN A 366 4.89 4.73 1.19
CA ASN A 366 4.33 4.38 2.49
C ASN A 366 3.50 3.08 2.43
N TYR A 367 3.03 2.60 3.58
CA TYR A 367 2.20 1.39 3.69
C TYR A 367 2.82 0.12 3.06
N ALA A 368 4.14 0.08 2.88
CA ALA A 368 4.86 -1.07 2.35
C ALA A 368 5.31 -2.05 3.46
N GLY A 369 5.39 -3.33 3.11
CA GLY A 369 6.02 -4.36 3.94
C GLY A 369 7.52 -4.45 3.73
N VAL A 370 8.11 -5.60 4.06
CA VAL A 370 9.52 -5.89 3.76
C VAL A 370 9.63 -6.49 2.35
N PRO A 371 10.29 -5.83 1.38
CA PRO A 371 10.37 -6.36 0.02
C PRO A 371 11.26 -7.61 -0.07
N CYS A 372 10.94 -8.50 -1.02
CA CYS A 372 11.73 -9.71 -1.29
C CYS A 372 13.21 -9.40 -1.58
N ARG A 373 13.46 -8.33 -2.34
CA ARG A 373 14.78 -7.82 -2.72
C ARG A 373 14.63 -6.39 -3.26
N TYR A 374 15.73 -5.68 -3.44
CA TYR A 374 15.74 -4.38 -4.11
C TYR A 374 16.69 -4.39 -5.31
N THR A 375 16.32 -3.64 -6.35
CA THR A 375 17.28 -3.09 -7.32
C THR A 375 17.21 -1.57 -7.28
N THR A 376 18.26 -0.91 -6.78
CA THR A 376 18.36 0.57 -6.78
C THR A 376 18.59 1.11 -8.20
N PRO A 377 18.31 2.40 -8.49
CA PRO A 377 18.61 2.97 -9.81
C PRO A 377 20.09 2.84 -10.21
N LEU A 378 21.01 2.98 -9.25
CA LEU A 378 22.43 2.68 -9.43
C LEU A 378 22.67 1.24 -9.89
N GLN A 379 22.12 0.27 -9.16
CA GLN A 379 22.28 -1.15 -9.52
C GLN A 379 21.65 -1.48 -10.87
N GLY A 380 20.52 -0.84 -11.22
CA GLY A 380 19.87 -1.00 -12.52
C GLY A 380 20.76 -0.53 -13.66
N LEU A 381 21.32 0.68 -13.58
CA LEU A 381 22.19 1.23 -14.62
C LEU A 381 23.53 0.49 -14.74
N GLN A 382 24.07 -0.01 -13.61
CA GLN A 382 25.29 -0.83 -13.60
C GLN A 382 25.16 -2.15 -14.37
N LYS A 383 23.95 -2.58 -14.71
CA LYS A 383 23.73 -3.76 -15.57
C LYS A 383 23.95 -3.46 -17.06
N TYR A 384 23.90 -2.20 -17.47
CA TYR A 384 23.95 -1.79 -18.88
C TYR A 384 25.28 -1.19 -19.31
N VAL A 385 25.99 -0.51 -18.41
CA VAL A 385 27.24 0.18 -18.74
C VAL A 385 28.35 -0.21 -17.78
N PRO A 386 29.61 -0.29 -18.27
CA PRO A 386 30.73 -0.72 -17.45
C PRO A 386 31.11 0.28 -16.36
N THR A 387 30.83 1.57 -16.55
CA THR A 387 31.18 2.63 -15.59
C THR A 387 29.95 3.47 -15.24
N VAL A 388 29.58 3.46 -13.95
CA VAL A 388 28.60 4.39 -13.38
C VAL A 388 29.26 5.15 -12.24
N THR A 389 29.51 6.45 -12.44
CA THR A 389 29.99 7.34 -11.40
C THR A 389 28.80 7.89 -10.62
N TYR A 390 28.64 7.47 -9.37
CA TYR A 390 27.56 7.94 -8.51
C TYR A 390 27.99 9.14 -7.68
N GLU A 391 27.21 10.22 -7.72
CA GLU A 391 27.35 11.37 -6.83
C GLU A 391 26.00 11.76 -6.23
N VAL A 392 25.95 11.90 -4.90
CA VAL A 392 24.67 12.20 -4.23
C VAL A 392 24.16 13.61 -4.58
N GLY A 393 25.07 14.58 -4.77
CA GLY A 393 24.75 16.00 -4.96
C GLY A 393 24.14 16.63 -3.70
N CYS A 394 22.89 16.30 -3.40
CA CYS A 394 22.17 16.66 -2.17
C CYS A 394 22.27 15.52 -1.15
N ALA A 395 22.62 15.80 0.11
CA ALA A 395 22.75 14.75 1.13
C ALA A 395 21.43 14.02 1.49
N ASN A 396 20.28 14.64 1.19
CA ASN A 396 18.94 14.07 1.35
C ASN A 396 17.96 14.79 0.41
N VAL A 397 16.73 14.28 0.34
CA VAL A 397 15.65 14.86 -0.48
C VAL A 397 15.33 16.31 -0.11
N GLY A 398 15.34 16.67 1.17
CA GLY A 398 15.11 18.06 1.59
C GLY A 398 16.15 19.05 1.03
N CYS A 399 17.34 18.56 0.66
CA CYS A 399 18.43 19.29 0.00
C CYS A 399 18.69 20.71 0.56
N GLY A 400 18.85 20.81 1.88
CA GLY A 400 19.19 22.07 2.55
C GLY A 400 20.67 22.48 2.47
N ASP A 401 21.51 21.69 1.81
CA ASP A 401 22.96 21.87 1.73
C ASP A 401 23.47 21.63 0.30
N GLU A 402 24.21 22.59 -0.23
CA GLU A 402 24.72 22.62 -1.61
C GLU A 402 26.17 22.11 -1.77
N ARG A 403 26.86 21.78 -0.67
CA ARG A 403 28.30 21.42 -0.70
C ARG A 403 28.63 20.24 -1.62
N GLY A 404 27.69 19.32 -1.84
CA GLY A 404 27.87 18.17 -2.73
C GLY A 404 27.66 18.46 -4.22
N ILE A 405 27.09 19.61 -4.59
CA ILE A 405 26.78 19.94 -6.00
C ILE A 405 28.06 20.04 -6.83
N GLY A 406 29.15 20.58 -6.27
CA GLY A 406 30.42 20.70 -7.00
C GLY A 406 31.06 19.37 -7.39
N ALA A 407 30.85 18.30 -6.61
CA ALA A 407 31.31 16.96 -6.96
C ALA A 407 30.47 16.37 -8.09
N ALA A 408 29.14 16.51 -8.00
CA ALA A 408 28.21 16.10 -9.05
C ALA A 408 28.49 16.77 -10.40
N VAL A 409 28.78 18.08 -10.41
CA VAL A 409 29.18 18.84 -11.59
C VAL A 409 30.45 18.27 -12.23
N LYS A 410 31.46 17.89 -11.44
CA LYS A 410 32.70 17.29 -11.95
C LYS A 410 32.46 15.92 -12.57
N ALA A 411 31.63 15.09 -11.94
CA ALA A 411 31.26 13.78 -12.48
C ALA A 411 30.50 13.93 -13.80
N ALA A 412 29.54 14.86 -13.87
CA ALA A 412 28.75 15.13 -15.07
C ALA A 412 29.61 15.57 -16.27
N ALA A 413 30.63 16.41 -16.03
CA ALA A 413 31.53 16.89 -17.08
C ALA A 413 32.40 15.78 -17.71
N ALA A 414 32.58 14.65 -17.02
CA ALA A 414 33.41 13.54 -17.46
C ALA A 414 32.63 12.35 -18.06
N ALA A 415 31.29 12.42 -18.07
CA ALA A 415 30.42 11.32 -18.50
C ALA A 415 29.87 11.50 -19.93
N ASP A 416 29.57 10.38 -20.59
CA ASP A 416 28.95 10.34 -21.93
C ASP A 416 27.46 10.74 -21.85
N ALA A 417 26.82 10.36 -20.75
CA ALA A 417 25.45 10.72 -20.41
C ALA A 417 25.31 10.92 -18.91
N VAL A 418 24.32 11.72 -18.52
CA VAL A 418 24.02 12.04 -17.13
C VAL A 418 22.58 11.69 -16.82
N VAL A 419 22.38 10.92 -15.76
CA VAL A 419 21.06 10.61 -15.22
C VAL A 419 20.94 11.29 -13.85
N VAL A 420 20.01 12.23 -13.72
CA VAL A 420 19.77 12.95 -12.47
C VAL A 420 18.46 12.49 -11.85
N VAL A 421 18.52 11.81 -10.71
CA VAL A 421 17.36 11.27 -9.98
C VAL A 421 17.03 12.15 -8.78
N VAL A 422 16.02 12.97 -8.95
CA VAL A 422 15.52 13.97 -7.99
C VAL A 422 14.04 13.70 -7.69
N GLY A 423 13.48 14.39 -6.70
CA GLY A 423 12.06 14.28 -6.40
C GLY A 423 11.77 14.42 -4.92
N LEU A 424 10.88 13.55 -4.42
CA LEU A 424 10.33 13.57 -3.07
C LEU A 424 10.61 12.26 -2.32
N ASP A 425 10.23 12.25 -1.04
CA ASP A 425 10.15 11.07 -0.19
C ASP A 425 9.16 11.32 0.97
N GLN A 426 9.09 10.37 1.91
CA GLN A 426 8.22 10.44 3.08
C GLN A 426 8.57 11.58 4.08
N SER A 427 9.69 12.30 3.89
CA SER A 427 9.98 13.51 4.67
C SER A 427 9.23 14.74 4.16
N ILE A 428 8.70 14.68 2.93
CA ILE A 428 7.99 15.78 2.26
C ILE A 428 6.51 15.48 2.04
N GLU A 429 6.15 14.26 1.65
CA GLU A 429 4.77 13.83 1.41
C GLU A 429 4.50 12.49 2.11
N ARG A 430 3.70 12.51 3.17
CA ARG A 430 3.27 11.28 3.85
C ARG A 430 1.95 11.49 4.57
N GLU A 431 1.42 10.40 5.11
CA GLU A 431 0.32 10.44 6.07
C GLU A 431 0.63 11.42 7.23
N GLY A 432 -0.30 12.33 7.48
CA GLY A 432 -0.18 13.41 8.45
C GLY A 432 0.70 14.59 8.02
N LEU A 433 1.25 14.60 6.81
CA LEU A 433 2.13 15.66 6.29
C LEU A 433 1.81 16.01 4.83
N ASP A 434 0.99 17.06 4.66
CA ASP A 434 0.74 17.67 3.36
C ASP A 434 1.90 18.58 2.93
N ARG A 435 2.13 18.66 1.61
CA ARG A 435 3.11 19.57 1.02
C ARG A 435 2.60 21.02 1.08
N VAL A 436 3.54 21.96 1.03
CA VAL A 436 3.22 23.40 1.01
C VAL A 436 3.31 24.02 -0.39
N ASN A 437 4.05 23.40 -1.30
CA ASN A 437 4.23 23.82 -2.69
C ASN A 437 4.42 22.58 -3.60
N LEU A 438 4.62 22.83 -4.90
CA LEU A 438 4.79 21.79 -5.92
C LEU A 438 6.19 21.81 -6.54
N THR A 439 7.17 22.51 -5.97
CA THR A 439 8.53 22.59 -6.51
C THR A 439 9.39 21.46 -5.95
N LEU A 440 10.58 21.23 -6.53
CA LEU A 440 11.54 20.34 -5.87
C LEU A 440 12.01 20.96 -4.53
N PRO A 441 12.24 20.15 -3.49
CA PRO A 441 12.75 20.67 -2.22
C PRO A 441 14.19 21.18 -2.31
N GLY A 442 14.47 22.27 -1.59
CA GLY A 442 15.82 22.79 -1.37
C GLY A 442 16.57 23.11 -2.67
N PHE A 443 17.85 22.74 -2.72
CA PHE A 443 18.74 23.01 -3.87
C PHE A 443 18.67 21.96 -4.98
N GLN A 444 17.67 21.07 -5.02
CA GLN A 444 17.58 20.04 -6.07
C GLN A 444 17.45 20.64 -7.48
N GLU A 445 16.67 21.72 -7.69
CA GLU A 445 16.60 22.38 -9.01
C GLU A 445 17.95 22.95 -9.42
N ARG A 446 18.66 23.58 -8.48
CA ARG A 446 20.01 24.10 -8.71
C ARG A 446 20.99 22.99 -9.10
N LEU A 447 20.95 21.85 -8.40
CA LEU A 447 21.75 20.66 -8.73
C LEU A 447 21.51 20.23 -10.19
N VAL A 448 20.24 20.08 -10.60
CA VAL A 448 19.90 19.68 -11.98
C VAL A 448 20.45 20.69 -13.00
N MET A 449 20.27 21.98 -12.75
CA MET A 449 20.69 23.04 -13.68
C MET A 449 22.21 23.15 -13.80
N GLU A 450 22.96 23.07 -12.70
CA GLU A 450 24.42 23.12 -12.73
C GLU A 450 25.02 21.87 -13.41
N VAL A 451 24.47 20.69 -13.12
CA VAL A 451 24.86 19.43 -13.77
C VAL A 451 24.59 19.47 -15.28
N ALA A 452 23.40 19.90 -15.68
CA ALA A 452 23.07 20.03 -17.10
C ALA A 452 23.99 21.02 -17.81
N ASN A 453 24.42 22.09 -17.14
CA ASN A 453 25.33 23.08 -17.71
C ASN A 453 26.75 22.57 -17.88
N ALA A 454 27.19 21.64 -17.04
CA ALA A 454 28.57 21.15 -16.98
C ALA A 454 28.92 20.07 -18.02
N THR A 455 27.92 19.36 -18.54
CA THR A 455 28.12 18.26 -19.48
C THR A 455 27.81 18.67 -20.93
N ASN A 456 28.44 17.96 -21.87
CA ASN A 456 28.07 17.95 -23.29
C ASN A 456 27.29 16.69 -23.67
N GLY A 457 27.13 15.74 -22.73
CA GLY A 457 26.40 14.50 -22.92
C GLY A 457 24.89 14.68 -22.82
N ASN A 458 24.16 13.60 -23.09
CA ASN A 458 22.71 13.56 -22.90
C ASN A 458 22.36 13.68 -21.42
N VAL A 459 21.44 14.58 -21.06
CA VAL A 459 20.94 14.74 -19.70
C VAL A 459 19.52 14.19 -19.60
N ILE A 460 19.33 13.19 -18.75
CA ILE A 460 18.03 12.59 -18.43
C ILE A 460 17.69 12.94 -16.98
N VAL A 461 16.57 13.63 -16.79
CA VAL A 461 16.03 13.93 -15.46
C VAL A 461 14.97 12.89 -15.11
N VAL A 462 15.14 12.23 -13.98
CA VAL A 462 14.19 11.25 -13.43
C VAL A 462 13.56 11.86 -12.18
N ILE A 463 12.26 12.10 -12.24
CA ILE A 463 11.44 12.60 -11.13
C ILE A 463 10.84 11.40 -10.39
N MET A 464 11.43 11.06 -9.25
CA MET A 464 10.93 10.06 -8.31
C MET A 464 10.13 10.76 -7.20
N SER A 465 8.83 10.85 -7.41
CA SER A 465 7.86 11.42 -6.47
C SER A 465 6.49 10.83 -6.75
N ALA A 466 5.61 10.75 -5.76
CA ALA A 466 4.22 10.42 -6.04
C ALA A 466 3.45 11.68 -6.43
N GLY A 467 3.51 12.71 -5.58
CA GLY A 467 2.91 14.00 -5.88
C GLY A 467 3.57 14.64 -7.10
N PRO A 468 2.81 15.41 -7.89
CA PRO A 468 3.36 16.08 -9.05
C PRO A 468 4.36 17.18 -8.65
N ILE A 469 5.32 17.44 -9.53
CA ILE A 469 6.36 18.46 -9.38
C ILE A 469 6.31 19.42 -10.57
N ASP A 470 6.49 20.71 -10.32
CA ASP A 470 6.72 21.68 -11.39
C ASP A 470 8.07 21.39 -12.06
N VAL A 471 8.01 20.88 -13.30
CA VAL A 471 9.19 20.53 -14.11
C VAL A 471 9.55 21.63 -15.12
N SER A 472 8.97 22.83 -15.00
CA SER A 472 9.23 23.94 -15.92
C SER A 472 10.72 24.31 -15.99
N PHE A 473 11.44 24.22 -14.86
CA PHE A 473 12.89 24.46 -14.82
C PHE A 473 13.65 23.49 -15.74
N ALA A 474 13.23 22.23 -15.78
CA ALA A 474 13.86 21.20 -16.60
C ALA A 474 13.41 21.31 -18.07
N LYS A 475 12.11 21.49 -18.28
CA LYS A 475 11.49 21.60 -19.60
C LYS A 475 11.97 22.84 -20.37
N ASN A 476 12.20 23.96 -19.70
CA ASN A 476 12.64 25.17 -20.38
C ASN A 476 14.15 25.20 -20.66
N ASN A 477 14.90 24.20 -20.19
CA ASN A 477 16.34 24.08 -20.45
C ASN A 477 16.58 23.21 -21.69
N SER A 478 17.22 23.76 -22.73
CA SER A 478 17.52 23.04 -23.97
C SER A 478 18.54 21.90 -23.80
N LYS A 479 19.36 21.93 -22.74
CA LYS A 479 20.34 20.89 -22.43
C LYS A 479 19.74 19.64 -21.82
N ILE A 480 18.51 19.71 -21.30
CA ILE A 480 17.82 18.55 -20.77
C ILE A 480 17.13 17.84 -21.93
N GLY A 481 17.60 16.62 -22.19
CA GLY A 481 17.23 15.83 -23.35
C GLY A 481 16.00 14.97 -23.13
N ALA A 482 15.77 14.51 -21.89
CA ALA A 482 14.58 13.77 -21.53
C ALA A 482 14.18 13.96 -20.06
N ILE A 483 12.88 13.81 -19.79
CA ILE A 483 12.30 13.86 -18.44
C ILE A 483 11.39 12.64 -18.26
N LEU A 484 11.68 11.83 -17.23
CA LEU A 484 10.88 10.68 -16.81
C LEU A 484 10.22 10.99 -15.47
N TRP A 485 8.95 10.61 -15.32
CA TRP A 485 8.32 10.47 -14.00
C TRP A 485 8.16 8.99 -13.68
N VAL A 486 8.59 8.61 -12.48
CA VAL A 486 8.72 7.20 -12.09
C VAL A 486 7.95 6.87 -10.81
N GLY A 487 7.11 7.79 -10.31
CA GLY A 487 6.34 7.57 -9.09
C GLY A 487 7.25 7.14 -7.93
N TYR A 488 6.78 6.14 -7.18
CA TYR A 488 7.61 5.27 -6.36
C TYR A 488 7.59 3.85 -6.95
N PRO A 489 8.69 3.40 -7.59
CA PRO A 489 8.67 2.29 -8.54
C PRO A 489 8.76 0.88 -7.94
N GLY A 490 8.63 0.74 -6.63
CA GLY A 490 8.62 -0.54 -5.94
C GLY A 490 9.98 -1.24 -5.93
N GLN A 491 9.97 -2.53 -5.61
CA GLN A 491 11.18 -3.30 -5.31
C GLN A 491 12.15 -3.45 -6.49
N ALA A 492 11.61 -3.47 -7.71
CA ALA A 492 12.38 -3.63 -8.95
C ALA A 492 12.56 -2.29 -9.70
N GLY A 493 12.37 -1.16 -9.02
CA GLY A 493 12.30 0.14 -9.66
C GLY A 493 13.56 0.55 -10.42
N GLY A 494 14.75 0.22 -9.91
CA GLY A 494 16.00 0.49 -10.63
C GLY A 494 16.11 -0.27 -11.96
N ASP A 495 15.61 -1.51 -12.00
CA ASP A 495 15.57 -2.30 -13.24
C ASP A 495 14.59 -1.70 -14.25
N ALA A 496 13.41 -1.27 -13.79
CA ALA A 496 12.42 -0.62 -14.65
C ALA A 496 12.95 0.69 -15.26
N ILE A 497 13.58 1.53 -14.45
CA ILE A 497 14.18 2.80 -14.89
C ILE A 497 15.28 2.55 -15.93
N ALA A 498 16.17 1.59 -15.68
CA ALA A 498 17.25 1.27 -16.60
C ALA A 498 16.73 0.70 -17.93
N GLN A 499 15.75 -0.22 -17.89
CA GLN A 499 15.12 -0.78 -19.11
C GLN A 499 14.45 0.30 -19.96
N VAL A 500 13.83 1.32 -19.35
CA VAL A 500 13.26 2.46 -20.08
C VAL A 500 14.36 3.34 -20.68
N ILE A 501 15.42 3.65 -19.92
CA ILE A 501 16.51 4.50 -20.39
C ILE A 501 17.26 3.87 -21.57
N PHE A 502 17.46 2.55 -21.57
CA PHE A 502 18.18 1.84 -22.63
C PHE A 502 17.28 1.25 -23.73
N GLY A 503 15.96 1.42 -23.63
CA GLY A 503 15.02 1.03 -24.68
C GLY A 503 14.65 -0.44 -24.72
N ASP A 504 14.97 -1.22 -23.69
CA ASP A 504 14.45 -2.59 -23.50
C ASP A 504 12.94 -2.57 -23.22
N TYR A 505 12.42 -1.44 -22.74
CA TYR A 505 11.00 -1.18 -22.60
C TYR A 505 10.65 0.22 -23.10
N ASN A 506 9.60 0.32 -23.93
CA ASN A 506 9.08 1.60 -24.39
C ASN A 506 7.96 2.05 -23.45
N PRO A 507 8.13 3.13 -22.67
CA PRO A 507 7.06 3.66 -21.82
C PRO A 507 5.89 4.09 -22.69
N VAL A 508 4.70 3.55 -22.42
CA VAL A 508 3.51 3.86 -23.20
C VAL A 508 3.01 5.24 -22.79
N THR A 509 3.06 6.22 -23.68
CA THR A 509 2.19 7.40 -23.56
C THR A 509 0.74 6.93 -23.66
N PRO A 510 -0.16 7.27 -22.72
CA PRO A 510 -1.56 6.90 -22.81
C PRO A 510 -2.12 7.33 -24.18
N PRO A 511 -2.88 6.46 -24.88
CA PRO A 511 -3.45 6.84 -26.16
C PRO A 511 -4.33 8.09 -25.98
N LYS A 512 -4.18 9.07 -26.87
CA LYS A 512 -5.17 10.15 -27.03
C LYS A 512 -6.47 9.50 -27.53
N SER A 513 -7.33 9.03 -26.63
CA SER A 513 -8.49 8.23 -27.03
C SER A 513 -9.53 9.08 -27.77
N ASN A 514 -9.89 8.61 -28.97
CA ASN A 514 -11.10 8.95 -29.71
C ASN A 514 -12.36 8.62 -28.88
N PHE A 515 -12.82 9.52 -28.03
CA PHE A 515 -14.19 9.52 -27.53
C PHE A 515 -14.97 10.66 -28.21
N ARG A 516 -15.64 10.33 -29.34
CA ARG A 516 -16.75 11.13 -29.84
C ARG A 516 -18.00 10.74 -29.05
N GLY A 517 -18.51 11.67 -28.25
CA GLY A 517 -19.78 11.52 -27.53
C GLY A 517 -20.29 12.86 -27.00
N SER A 518 -21.13 13.51 -27.82
CA SER A 518 -22.08 14.60 -27.55
C SER A 518 -21.75 15.73 -26.56
N GLU A 519 -21.77 16.95 -27.10
CA GLU A 519 -21.70 18.28 -26.49
C GLU A 519 -22.65 18.50 -25.29
N SER A 520 -22.16 19.15 -24.22
CA SER A 520 -22.43 20.58 -23.92
C SER A 520 -22.06 20.93 -22.46
N HIS A 521 -21.19 21.95 -22.34
CA HIS A 521 -20.91 22.80 -21.17
C HIS A 521 -20.45 22.16 -19.84
N VAL A 522 -19.15 22.24 -19.54
CA VAL A 522 -18.53 22.99 -18.41
C VAL A 522 -17.01 22.70 -18.38
N ALA A 523 -16.22 23.77 -18.29
CA ALA A 523 -14.77 23.88 -18.03
C ALA A 523 -13.78 23.22 -19.03
N SER A 524 -12.85 24.04 -19.52
CA SER A 524 -11.83 23.80 -20.54
C SER A 524 -11.15 22.43 -20.49
N GLN A 525 -11.40 21.62 -21.53
CA GLN A 525 -10.72 20.36 -21.83
C GLN A 525 -9.38 20.60 -22.53
N SER A 526 -8.29 20.04 -21.98
CA SER A 526 -7.06 19.74 -22.72
C SER A 526 -6.59 18.31 -22.41
N SER A 527 -6.94 17.38 -23.31
CA SER A 527 -6.37 16.03 -23.56
C SER A 527 -6.13 15.07 -22.38
N LEU A 528 -6.78 13.89 -22.47
CA LEU A 528 -6.76 12.70 -21.59
C LEU A 528 -5.38 12.09 -21.22
N THR A 529 -4.26 12.69 -21.61
CA THR A 529 -2.91 12.37 -21.11
C THR A 529 -2.64 12.93 -19.70
N GLY A 530 -3.60 13.66 -19.11
CA GLY A 530 -3.44 14.30 -17.80
C GLY A 530 -3.79 13.45 -16.57
N HIS A 531 -4.59 12.41 -16.67
CA HIS A 531 -5.40 11.99 -15.52
C HIS A 531 -4.72 11.18 -14.40
N VAL A 532 -3.42 10.87 -14.52
CA VAL A 532 -2.63 10.27 -13.44
C VAL A 532 -1.44 11.16 -13.04
N GLY A 533 -1.29 12.34 -13.68
CA GLY A 533 -0.14 13.23 -13.48
C GLY A 533 -0.38 14.74 -13.67
N LEU A 534 -1.62 15.23 -13.79
CA LEU A 534 -1.89 16.66 -14.04
C LEU A 534 -1.91 17.51 -12.77
N ALA A 535 -0.73 17.64 -12.15
CA ALA A 535 -0.22 18.98 -11.82
C ALA A 535 1.31 19.05 -11.91
N MET A 536 1.95 18.26 -12.78
CA MET A 536 3.32 18.60 -13.19
C MET A 536 3.20 19.85 -14.07
N ALA A 537 3.31 21.00 -13.40
CA ALA A 537 2.79 22.29 -13.85
C ALA A 537 3.23 22.65 -15.27
N TYR A 538 2.26 22.81 -16.15
CA TYR A 538 2.39 23.78 -17.23
C TYR A 538 2.06 25.12 -16.59
N GLY A 539 3.03 26.04 -16.59
CA GLY A 539 2.87 27.38 -16.04
C GLY A 539 1.63 28.11 -16.56
N ALA A 540 1.13 29.00 -15.70
CA ALA A 540 -0.08 29.84 -15.81
C ALA A 540 -0.48 30.30 -17.22
#